data_AF-A0A6J4QJF9-F1
#
_entry.id   AF-A0A6J4QJF9-F1
#
_cell.length_a   1.000
_cell.length_b   1.000
_cell.length_c   1.000
_cell.angle_alpha   90.00
_cell.angle_beta   90.00
_cell.angle_gamma   90.00
#
_symmetry.space_group_name_H-M   'P 1'
#
loop_
_entity.id
_entity.type
_entity.pdbx_description
1 polymer ?
#
loop_
_entity_poly.entity_id
_entity_poly.type
_entity_poly.pdbx_seq_one_letter_code
_entity_poly.pdbx_strand_id
1 'polypeptide(L)'
;MAAQPEREGVRILRTTPANGWWAAYAVRREGDGPKIEQERISSFALCEDAKGDRFVSGVREGGELCVVRDDFVGHFSSKNRWKIRAAAERFVRARAQERGEII
;
A
#
# COMPACT_ATOMS: atom_id res chain seq x y z
N MET A 1 -9.13 4.36 19.95
CA MET A 1 -9.92 3.58 18.96
C MET A 1 -9.55 4.08 17.58
N ALA A 2 -8.76 3.32 16.82
CA ALA A 2 -8.55 3.59 15.39
C ALA A 2 -9.46 2.64 14.63
N ALA A 3 -10.55 3.16 14.09
CA ALA A 3 -11.42 2.42 13.18
C ALA A 3 -10.60 2.12 11.92
N GLN A 4 -10.28 0.85 11.69
CA GLN A 4 -9.80 0.40 10.39
C GLN A 4 -10.97 0.51 9.43
N PRO A 5 -10.88 1.31 8.37
CA PRO A 5 -11.97 1.38 7.43
C PRO A 5 -11.86 0.16 6.52
N GLU A 6 -12.73 -0.81 6.73
CA GLU A 6 -13.52 -1.28 5.60
C GLU A 6 -14.09 0.01 4.97
N ARG A 7 -13.44 0.54 3.92
CA ARG A 7 -13.92 1.77 3.27
C ARG A 7 -15.19 1.45 2.50
N GLU A 8 -16.30 1.24 3.22
CA GLU A 8 -17.64 1.36 2.67
C GLU A 8 -17.72 2.70 1.93
N GLY A 9 -18.05 2.65 0.64
CA GLY A 9 -18.17 3.84 -0.20
C GLY A 9 -16.97 4.16 -1.10
N VAL A 10 -16.00 3.26 -1.29
CA VAL A 10 -15.00 3.42 -2.37
C VAL A 10 -15.54 2.85 -3.68
N ARG A 11 -15.60 3.70 -4.72
CA ARG A 11 -15.99 3.31 -6.07
C ARG A 11 -14.78 3.33 -7.01
N ILE A 12 -14.61 2.28 -7.80
CA ILE A 12 -13.68 2.26 -8.93
C ILE A 12 -14.33 3.01 -10.11
N LEU A 13 -13.67 4.08 -10.57
CA LEU A 13 -14.12 4.87 -11.71
C LEU A 13 -13.58 4.32 -13.04
N ARG A 14 -12.31 3.90 -13.06
CA ARG A 14 -11.65 3.30 -14.22
C ARG A 14 -10.45 2.47 -13.78
N THR A 15 -10.05 1.51 -14.61
CA THR A 15 -8.85 0.70 -14.43
C THR A 15 -7.92 0.79 -15.64
N THR A 16 -6.62 0.69 -15.37
CA THR A 16 -5.56 0.62 -16.40
C THR A 16 -4.63 -0.55 -16.08
N PRO A 17 -4.24 -1.40 -17.05
CA PRO A 17 -3.33 -2.51 -16.81
C PRO A 17 -2.00 -2.07 -16.16
N ALA A 18 -1.55 -2.79 -15.13
CA ALA A 18 -0.37 -2.44 -14.34
C ALA A 18 0.84 -3.35 -14.63
N ASN A 19 1.11 -3.57 -15.92
CA ASN A 19 2.17 -4.47 -16.37
C ASN A 19 3.54 -4.09 -15.76
N GLY A 20 4.16 -5.05 -15.08
CA GLY A 20 5.48 -4.87 -14.47
C GLY A 20 5.49 -4.02 -13.19
N TRP A 21 4.35 -3.84 -12.53
CA TRP A 21 4.23 -3.18 -11.24
C TRP A 21 3.93 -4.17 -10.10
N TRP A 22 4.37 -3.79 -8.91
CA TRP A 22 4.24 -4.55 -7.68
C TRP A 22 3.75 -3.63 -6.57
N ALA A 23 2.92 -4.16 -5.68
CA ALA A 23 2.64 -3.54 -4.39
C ALA A 23 3.61 -4.09 -3.34
N ALA A 24 4.06 -3.23 -2.44
CA ALA A 24 4.90 -3.63 -1.31
C ALA A 24 4.20 -3.32 0.02
N TYR A 25 4.37 -4.21 0.98
CA TYR A 25 3.77 -4.13 2.31
C TYR A 25 4.80 -4.39 3.41
N ALA A 26 4.69 -3.69 4.53
CA ALA A 26 5.56 -3.81 5.69
C ALA A 26 4.81 -4.48 6.87
N VAL A 27 4.64 -5.80 6.79
CA VAL A 27 3.72 -6.60 7.63
C VAL A 27 4.08 -6.65 9.12
N ARG A 28 5.37 -6.71 9.50
CA ARG A 28 5.91 -6.56 10.88
C ARG A 28 7.43 -6.72 10.89
N ARG A 29 8.09 -6.29 11.97
CA ARG A 29 9.54 -6.40 12.13
C ARG A 29 9.96 -7.86 12.38
N GLU A 30 10.94 -8.35 11.63
CA GLU A 30 11.60 -9.64 11.87
C GLU A 30 13.07 -9.34 12.12
N GLY A 31 13.53 -9.47 13.36
CA GLY A 31 14.88 -9.05 13.77
C GLY A 31 15.09 -7.53 13.64
N ASP A 32 16.19 -7.13 12.99
CA ASP A 32 16.60 -5.71 12.90
C ASP A 32 15.80 -4.86 11.90
N GLY A 33 15.01 -5.45 11.00
CA GLY A 33 14.37 -4.75 9.89
C GLY A 33 12.91 -5.12 9.61
N PRO A 34 12.22 -4.36 8.74
CA PRO A 34 10.86 -4.68 8.34
C PRO A 34 10.82 -5.94 7.48
N LYS A 35 9.89 -6.86 7.77
CA LYS A 35 9.52 -7.92 6.84
C LYS A 35 8.70 -7.30 5.71
N ILE A 36 9.15 -7.54 4.48
CA ILE A 36 8.56 -6.94 3.27
C ILE A 36 7.86 -8.04 2.48
N GLU A 37 6.56 -7.87 2.30
CA GLU A 37 5.77 -8.67 1.35
C GLU A 37 5.62 -7.90 0.04
N GLN A 38 5.59 -8.65 -1.06
CA GLN A 38 5.43 -8.09 -2.40
C GLN A 38 4.47 -8.96 -3.19
N GLU A 39 3.53 -8.32 -3.88
CA GLU A 39 2.62 -9.00 -4.80
C GLU A 39 2.52 -8.22 -6.11
N ARG A 40 2.21 -8.94 -7.20
CA ARG A 40 1.92 -8.28 -8.48
C ARG A 40 0.56 -7.61 -8.39
N ILE A 41 0.45 -6.46 -9.02
CA ILE A 41 -0.85 -5.81 -9.22
C ILE A 41 -1.31 -6.04 -10.65
N SER A 42 -2.60 -6.32 -10.81
CA SER A 42 -3.21 -6.60 -12.11
C SER A 42 -3.49 -5.29 -12.87
N SER A 43 -3.99 -4.29 -12.16
CA SER A 43 -4.35 -2.99 -12.72
C SER A 43 -4.16 -1.86 -11.69
N PHE A 44 -4.09 -0.63 -12.17
CA PHE A 44 -4.30 0.56 -11.36
C PHE A 44 -5.75 0.99 -11.50
N ALA A 45 -6.43 1.19 -10.38
CA ALA A 45 -7.76 1.73 -10.27
C ALA A 45 -7.71 3.20 -9.86
N LEU A 46 -8.36 4.07 -10.63
CA LEU A 46 -8.76 5.38 -10.14
C LEU A 46 -10.03 5.19 -9.31
N CYS A 47 -9.95 5.59 -8.05
CA CYS A 47 -11.01 5.41 -7.08
C CYS A 47 -11.52 6.77 -6.59
N GLU A 48 -12.77 6.80 -6.16
CA GLU A 48 -13.39 7.93 -5.47
C GLU A 48 -14.00 7.40 -4.18
N ASP A 49 -13.74 8.05 -3.05
CA ASP A 49 -14.36 7.70 -1.77
C ASP A 49 -15.69 8.42 -1.54
N ALA A 50 -16.34 8.13 -0.40
CA ALA A 50 -17.63 8.71 -0.03
C ALA A 50 -17.62 10.24 0.12
N LYS A 51 -16.44 10.87 0.26
CA LYS A 51 -16.29 12.33 0.33
C LYS A 51 -16.09 12.97 -1.05
N GLY A 52 -15.96 12.15 -2.09
CA GLY A 52 -15.59 12.60 -3.44
C GLY A 52 -14.08 12.73 -3.63
N ASP A 53 -13.25 12.28 -2.67
CA ASP A 53 -11.81 12.36 -2.79
C ASP A 53 -11.30 11.27 -3.76
N ARG A 54 -10.50 11.70 -4.73
CA ARG A 54 -9.96 10.82 -5.77
C ARG A 54 -8.56 10.36 -5.46
N PHE A 55 -8.32 9.06 -5.59
CA PHE A 55 -7.01 8.45 -5.34
C PHE A 55 -6.76 7.28 -6.28
N VAL A 56 -5.49 6.88 -6.39
CA VAL A 56 -5.08 5.73 -7.22
C VAL A 56 -4.66 4.59 -6.33
N SER A 57 -5.11 3.38 -6.67
CA SER A 57 -4.75 2.15 -6.00
C SER A 57 -4.39 1.07 -7.01
N GLY A 58 -3.42 0.21 -6.68
CA GLY A 58 -3.24 -1.06 -7.37
C GLY A 58 -4.35 -2.04 -6.98
N VAL A 59 -4.82 -2.81 -7.95
CA VAL A 59 -5.74 -3.93 -7.74
C VAL A 59 -4.91 -5.19 -7.61
N ARG A 60 -5.10 -5.88 -6.49
CA ARG A 60 -4.46 -7.17 -6.16
C ARG A 60 -4.99 -8.26 -7.08
N GLU A 61 -4.31 -9.41 -7.15
CA GLU A 61 -4.81 -10.55 -7.95
C GLU A 61 -6.18 -11.05 -7.46
N GLY A 62 -6.51 -10.86 -6.18
CA GLY A 62 -7.83 -11.16 -5.59
C GLY A 62 -8.92 -10.09 -5.81
N GLY A 63 -8.63 -9.02 -6.55
CA GLY A 63 -9.59 -7.94 -6.84
C GLY A 63 -9.67 -6.83 -5.79
N GLU A 64 -9.01 -6.99 -4.65
CA GLU A 64 -8.95 -5.97 -3.58
C GLU A 64 -8.00 -4.82 -3.91
N LEU A 65 -8.26 -3.63 -3.36
CA LEU A 65 -7.41 -2.45 -3.53
C LEU A 65 -6.23 -2.45 -2.56
N CYS A 66 -5.02 -2.14 -3.02
CA CYS A 66 -3.82 -2.18 -2.19
C CYS A 66 -3.85 -1.21 -0.99
N VAL A 67 -4.50 -0.05 -1.14
CA VAL A 67 -4.53 1.02 -0.11
C VAL A 67 -5.39 0.65 1.11
N VAL A 68 -6.25 -0.37 1.00
CA VAL A 68 -7.05 -0.80 2.16
C VAL A 68 -6.19 -1.46 3.24
N ARG A 69 -4.99 -1.94 2.88
CA ARG A 69 -4.07 -2.52 3.84
C ARG A 69 -3.31 -1.41 4.58
N ASP A 70 -3.39 -1.43 5.91
CA ASP A 70 -2.69 -0.50 6.82
C ASP A 70 -1.16 -0.56 6.75
N ASP A 71 -0.61 -1.64 6.16
CA ASP A 71 0.82 -1.90 5.99
C ASP A 71 1.31 -1.57 4.57
N PHE A 72 0.47 -0.97 3.74
CA PHE A 72 0.79 -0.63 2.36
C PHE A 72 1.86 0.47 2.29
N VAL A 73 3.00 0.14 1.68
CA VAL A 73 4.15 1.05 1.52
C VAL A 73 4.04 1.85 0.22
N GLY A 74 3.60 1.22 -0.86
CA GLY A 74 3.52 1.88 -2.16
C GLY A 74 3.57 0.93 -3.35
N HIS A 75 3.45 1.52 -4.54
CA HIS A 75 3.58 0.83 -5.82
C HIS A 75 4.98 1.02 -6.39
N PHE A 76 5.58 -0.07 -6.85
CA PHE A 76 6.93 -0.09 -7.39
C PHE A 76 6.94 -0.76 -8.75
N SER A 77 7.55 -0.09 -9.73
CA SER A 77 7.83 -0.73 -10.99
C SER A 77 8.96 -1.74 -10.82
N SER A 78 8.98 -2.77 -11.67
CA SER A 78 10.06 -3.75 -11.78
C SER A 78 11.45 -3.12 -11.88
N LYS A 79 11.57 -1.94 -12.51
CA LYS A 79 12.81 -1.17 -12.64
C LYS A 79 13.31 -0.54 -11.33
N ASN A 80 12.42 -0.30 -10.37
CA ASN A 80 12.70 0.39 -9.11
C ASN A 80 12.54 -0.52 -7.88
N ARG A 81 12.48 -1.84 -8.08
CA ARG A 81 12.28 -2.82 -7.00
C ARG A 81 13.34 -2.73 -5.89
N TRP A 82 14.55 -2.33 -6.24
CA TRP A 82 15.66 -2.11 -5.30
C TRP A 82 15.39 -0.98 -4.28
N LYS A 83 14.45 -0.07 -4.56
CA LYS A 83 14.05 1.00 -3.63
C LYS A 83 13.06 0.56 -2.56
N ILE A 84 12.46 -0.63 -2.70
CA ILE A 84 11.40 -1.09 -1.80
C ILE A 84 11.88 -1.15 -0.35
N ARG A 85 13.10 -1.65 -0.11
CA ARG A 85 13.64 -1.78 1.25
C ARG A 85 13.76 -0.43 1.97
N ALA A 86 14.40 0.54 1.32
CA ALA A 86 14.53 1.89 1.87
C ALA A 86 13.16 2.56 2.10
N ALA A 87 12.19 2.33 1.21
CA ALA A 87 10.83 2.83 1.38
C ALA A 87 10.11 2.17 2.56
N ALA A 88 10.22 0.85 2.72
CA ALA A 88 9.63 0.11 3.82
C ALA A 88 10.22 0.51 5.17
N GLU A 89 11.54 0.73 5.25
CA GLU A 89 12.21 1.22 6.46
C GLU A 89 11.70 2.62 6.85
N ARG A 90 11.57 3.54 5.89
CA ARG A 90 10.99 4.86 6.11
C ARG A 90 9.54 4.78 6.56
N PHE A 91 8.74 3.92 5.93
CA PHE A 91 7.34 3.72 6.28
C PHE A 91 7.19 3.22 7.72
N VAL A 92 7.94 2.20 8.12
CA VAL A 92 7.91 1.68 9.49
C VAL A 92 8.35 2.72 10.49
N ARG A 93 9.42 3.49 10.19
CA ARG A 93 9.86 4.59 11.05
C ARG A 93 8.77 5.66 11.21
N ALA A 94 8.14 6.09 10.12
CA ALA A 94 7.05 7.06 10.17
C ALA A 94 5.87 6.53 11.01
N ARG A 95 5.49 5.26 10.83
CA ARG A 95 4.40 4.63 11.59
C ARG A 95 4.73 4.46 13.07
N ALA A 96 5.99 4.24 13.45
CA ALA A 96 6.43 4.22 14.84
C ALA A 96 6.36 5.63 15.46
N GLN A 97 6.76 6.65 14.70
CA GLN A 97 6.68 8.06 15.07
C GLN A 97 5.23 8.50 15.33
N GLU A 98 4.31 8.15 14.43
CA GLU A 98 2.86 8.41 14.58
C GLU A 98 2.26 7.76 15.84
N ARG A 99 2.83 6.64 16.30
CA ARG A 99 2.41 5.92 17.52
C ARG A 99 3.06 6.47 18.79
N GLY A 100 4.01 7.40 18.68
CA GLY A 100 4.77 7.92 19.81
C GLY A 100 5.85 6.96 20.33
N GLU A 101 6.29 6.00 19.51
CA GLU A 101 7.40 5.11 19.87
C GLU A 101 8.75 5.86 19.79
N ILE A 102 9.66 5.56 20.71
CA ILE A 102 11.03 6.09 20.66
C ILE A 102 11.81 5.25 19.64
N ILE A 103 12.29 5.88 18.56
CA ILE A 103 12.92 5.22 17.40
C ILE A 103 14.42 5.51 17.33
#